data_AF-A0A920A3Y8-F1
#
_entry.id   AF-A0A920A3Y8-F1
#
_cell.length_a   1.000
_cell.length_b   1.000
_cell.length_c   1.000
_cell.angle_alpha   90.00
_cell.angle_beta   90.00
_cell.angle_gamma   90.00
#
_symmetry.space_group_name_H-M   'P 1'
#
loop_
_entity.id
_entity.type
_entity.pdbx_description
1 polymer ?
#
loop_
_entity_poly.entity_id
_entity_poly.type
_entity_poly.pdbx_seq_one_letter_code
_entity_poly.pdbx_strand_id
1 'polypeptide(L)'
;MALYLLDKNKDGAAYLGDTLKEALENVQRCKQCRILTSDEYCRICSDSSRDQSSLCIVESPSDVLAIESTGGFKGRYFVLMGRLSPIDGIAPEDLGIPDLLQYIKTIILKKLFWPPAQPLRVMQRLTLLKIILAM
;
A
#
# COMPACT_ATOMS: atom_id res chain seq x y z
N MET A 1 -21.08 15.34 6.77
CA MET A 1 -19.98 16.33 6.73
C MET A 1 -20.18 17.39 5.65
N ALA A 2 -20.59 17.04 4.42
CA ALA A 2 -20.76 18.01 3.34
C ALA A 2 -21.71 19.20 3.66
N LEU A 3 -22.90 18.94 4.21
CA LEU A 3 -23.85 20.01 4.57
C LEU A 3 -23.31 21.00 5.62
N TYR A 4 -22.50 20.51 6.57
CA TYR A 4 -21.88 21.36 7.58
C TYR A 4 -20.84 22.31 6.95
N LEU A 5 -20.02 21.82 6.03
CA LEU A 5 -19.05 22.65 5.31
C LEU A 5 -19.75 23.73 4.48
N LEU A 6 -20.86 23.40 3.82
CA LEU A 6 -21.61 24.34 2.99
C LEU A 6 -22.36 25.41 3.80
N ASP A 7 -22.87 25.08 4.99
CA ASP A 7 -23.67 25.98 5.82
C ASP A 7 -22.83 26.77 6.84
N LYS A 8 -21.82 26.13 7.46
CA LYS A 8 -21.13 26.66 8.64
C LYS A 8 -19.64 26.92 8.43
N ASN A 9 -19.00 26.37 7.38
CA ASN A 9 -17.55 26.53 7.18
C ASN A 9 -17.16 26.52 5.70
N LYS A 10 -17.59 27.56 4.97
CA LYS A 10 -17.34 27.70 3.52
C LYS A 10 -15.86 27.86 3.20
N ASP A 11 -15.12 28.60 4.03
CA ASP A 11 -13.68 28.79 3.84
C ASP A 11 -12.93 27.45 4.00
N GLY A 12 -13.29 26.65 5.01
CA GLY A 12 -12.78 25.29 5.17
C GLY A 12 -13.19 24.36 4.03
N ALA A 13 -14.38 24.54 3.45
CA ALA A 13 -14.82 23.79 2.28
C ALA A 13 -13.96 24.10 1.04
N ALA A 14 -13.68 25.39 0.79
CA ALA A 14 -12.82 25.83 -0.30
C ALA A 14 -11.39 25.33 -0.12
N TYR A 15 -10.82 25.54 1.08
CA TYR A 15 -9.47 25.06 1.40
C TYR A 15 -9.31 23.54 1.24
N LEU A 16 -10.30 22.75 1.70
CA LEU A 16 -10.28 21.31 1.50
C LEU A 16 -10.34 20.93 0.02
N GLY A 17 -11.17 21.63 -0.77
CA GLY A 17 -11.27 21.42 -2.22
C GLY A 17 -9.93 21.67 -2.92
N ASP A 18 -9.28 22.79 -2.61
CA ASP A 18 -7.97 23.14 -3.20
C ASP A 18 -6.88 22.14 -2.77
N THR A 19 -6.82 21.79 -1.48
CA THR A 19 -5.85 20.81 -0.96
C THR A 19 -6.03 19.44 -1.62
N LEU A 20 -7.27 18.99 -1.80
CA LEU A 20 -7.55 17.72 -2.48
C LEU A 20 -7.14 17.76 -3.95
N LYS A 21 -7.39 18.89 -4.63
CA LYS A 21 -6.97 19.08 -6.01
C LYS A 21 -5.45 19.02 -6.15
N GLU A 22 -4.72 19.73 -5.29
CA GLU A 22 -3.26 19.67 -5.26
C GLU A 22 -2.74 18.26 -4.99
N ALA A 23 -3.38 17.52 -4.07
CA ALA A 23 -3.01 16.14 -3.79
C ALA A 23 -3.25 15.22 -5.01
N LEU A 24 -4.34 15.39 -5.75
CA LEU A 24 -4.63 14.61 -6.95
C LEU A 24 -3.61 14.86 -8.07
N GLU A 25 -3.05 16.06 -8.16
CA GLU A 25 -2.05 16.43 -9.17
C GLU A 25 -0.64 15.96 -8.80
N ASN A 26 -0.30 15.95 -7.50
CA ASN A 26 1.08 15.74 -7.03
C ASN A 26 1.33 14.38 -6.37
N VAL A 27 0.29 13.68 -5.91
CA VAL A 27 0.45 12.37 -5.24
C VAL A 27 0.43 11.26 -6.28
N GLN A 28 1.51 10.49 -6.30
CA GLN A 28 1.70 9.34 -7.14
C GLN A 28 1.99 8.09 -6.30
N ARG A 29 2.19 6.96 -6.97
CA ARG A 29 2.62 5.71 -6.34
C ARG A 29 4.13 5.58 -6.45
N CYS A 30 4.77 5.21 -5.35
CA CYS A 30 6.19 4.88 -5.35
C CYS A 30 6.48 3.78 -6.37
N LYS A 31 7.50 3.95 -7.21
CA LYS A 31 7.87 2.97 -8.25
C LYS A 31 8.25 1.59 -7.71
N GLN A 32 8.60 1.50 -6.42
CA GLN A 32 9.09 0.26 -5.81
C GLN A 32 8.02 -0.43 -4.93
N CYS A 33 7.52 0.25 -3.90
CA CYS A 33 6.57 -0.35 -2.94
C CYS A 33 5.10 0.01 -3.19
N ARG A 34 4.85 0.88 -4.17
CA ARG A 34 3.53 1.41 -4.53
C ARG A 34 2.80 2.23 -3.45
N ILE A 35 3.42 2.61 -2.33
CA ILE A 35 2.80 3.54 -1.38
C ILE A 35 2.57 4.92 -2.01
N LEU A 36 1.63 5.70 -1.48
CA LEU A 36 1.40 7.08 -1.91
C LEU A 36 2.56 7.99 -1.48
N THR A 37 3.07 8.78 -2.42
CA THR A 37 4.21 9.68 -2.25
C THR A 37 4.16 10.78 -3.30
N SER A 38 4.79 11.93 -3.04
CA SER A 38 4.97 12.98 -4.06
C SER A 38 6.23 12.75 -4.89
N ASP A 39 7.21 12.04 -4.34
CA ASP A 39 8.48 11.68 -5.00
C ASP A 39 8.39 10.36 -5.78
N GLU A 40 9.37 10.10 -6.65
CA GLU A 40 9.50 8.82 -7.38
C GLU A 40 9.67 7.61 -6.44
N TYR A 41 10.41 7.81 -5.35
CA TYR A 41 10.62 6.83 -4.28
C TYR A 41 10.17 7.38 -2.95
N CYS A 42 9.37 6.61 -2.21
CA CYS A 42 8.92 7.02 -0.88
C CYS A 42 10.07 6.99 0.14
N ARG A 43 9.87 7.71 1.25
CA ARG A 43 10.83 7.77 2.37
C ARG A 43 11.24 6.38 2.89
N ILE A 44 10.33 5.41 2.91
CA ILE A 44 10.63 4.05 3.40
C ILE A 44 11.55 3.29 2.42
N CYS A 45 11.38 3.49 1.12
CA CYS A 45 12.20 2.82 0.10
C CYS A 45 13.58 3.46 -0.04
N SER A 46 13.67 4.77 0.16
CA SER A 46 14.93 5.53 0.13
C SER A 46 15.75 5.40 1.41
N ASP A 47 15.16 4.90 2.50
CA ASP A 47 15.83 4.69 3.78
C ASP A 47 16.73 3.45 3.75
N SER A 48 18.05 3.66 3.76
CA SER A 48 19.06 2.61 3.73
C SER A 48 19.24 1.89 5.08
N SER A 49 18.68 2.41 6.17
CA SER A 49 18.76 1.79 7.50
C SER A 49 17.79 0.61 7.67
N ARG A 50 16.82 0.49 6.76
CA ARG A 50 15.79 -0.55 6.74
C ARG A 50 16.35 -1.89 6.29
N ASP A 51 15.79 -2.97 6.82
CA ASP A 51 16.12 -4.32 6.38
C ASP A 51 15.56 -4.58 4.98
N GLN A 52 16.45 -4.77 4.01
CA GLN A 52 16.10 -5.06 2.61
C GLN A 52 15.69 -6.52 2.39
N SER A 53 15.94 -7.40 3.36
CA SER A 53 15.65 -8.83 3.27
C SER A 53 14.27 -9.24 3.78
N SER A 54 13.56 -8.31 4.42
CA SER A 54 12.21 -8.49 4.95
C SER A 54 11.20 -7.65 4.19
N LEU A 55 10.16 -8.29 3.65
CA LEU A 55 9.06 -7.63 2.93
C LEU A 55 7.72 -7.90 3.61
N CYS A 56 7.01 -6.84 3.96
CA CYS A 56 5.64 -6.89 4.44
C CYS A 56 4.67 -6.52 3.30
N ILE A 57 3.81 -7.45 2.91
CA ILE A 57 2.79 -7.17 1.90
C ILE A 57 1.52 -6.69 2.62
N VAL A 58 0.94 -5.60 2.12
CA VAL A 58 -0.28 -5.01 2.66
C VAL A 58 -1.29 -4.70 1.57
N GLU A 59 -2.55 -4.52 1.95
CA GLU A 59 -3.65 -4.28 1.01
C GLU A 59 -3.69 -2.80 0.58
N SER A 60 -3.59 -1.91 1.57
CA SER A 60 -3.80 -0.48 1.40
C SER A 60 -2.65 0.36 1.99
N PRO A 61 -2.46 1.63 1.55
CA PRO A 61 -1.49 2.54 2.16
C PRO A 61 -1.75 2.78 3.65
N SER A 62 -3.01 2.75 4.07
CA SER A 62 -3.43 2.92 5.46
C SER A 62 -2.87 1.80 6.36
N ASP A 63 -2.73 0.58 5.83
CA ASP A 63 -2.13 -0.53 6.57
C ASP A 63 -0.65 -0.25 6.88
N VAL A 64 0.09 0.37 5.94
CA VAL A 64 1.48 0.75 6.19
C VAL A 64 1.56 1.74 7.35
N LEU A 65 0.72 2.78 7.33
CA LEU A 65 0.67 3.79 8.39
C LEU A 65 0.32 3.16 9.74
N ALA A 66 -0.62 2.22 9.77
CA ALA A 66 -0.98 1.50 10.99
C ALA A 66 0.20 0.69 11.55
N ILE A 67 0.94 -0.04 10.70
CA ILE A 67 2.10 -0.82 11.14
C ILE A 67 3.24 0.09 11.59
N GLU A 68 3.55 1.14 10.82
CA GLU A 68 4.60 2.11 11.15
C GLU A 68 4.32 2.83 12.48
N SER A 69 3.05 3.11 12.79
CA SER A 69 2.67 3.74 14.06
C SER A 69 3.02 2.90 15.30
N THR A 70 3.11 1.57 15.14
CA THR A 70 3.53 0.67 16.22
C THR A 70 5.05 0.55 16.37
N GLY A 71 5.83 0.98 15.37
CA GLY A 71 7.29 0.91 15.35
C GLY A 71 7.89 -0.51 15.34
N GLY A 72 7.07 -1.56 15.26
CA GLY A 72 7.51 -2.95 15.43
C GLY A 72 8.17 -3.59 14.20
N PHE A 73 8.02 -3.00 13.01
CA PHE A 73 8.54 -3.55 11.76
C PHE A 73 9.54 -2.59 11.10
N LYS A 74 10.75 -3.09 10.82
CA LYS A 74 11.86 -2.31 10.20
C LYS A 74 12.20 -2.76 8.77
N GLY A 75 11.41 -3.66 8.20
CA GLY A 75 11.58 -4.10 6.82
C GLY A 75 10.97 -3.13 5.80
N ARG A 76 10.90 -3.59 4.55
CA ARG A 76 10.23 -2.89 3.45
C ARG A 76 8.76 -3.31 3.34
N TYR A 77 7.97 -2.50 2.67
CA TYR A 77 6.56 -2.79 2.39
C TYR A 77 6.31 -2.96 0.89
N PHE A 78 5.19 -3.58 0.57
CA PHE A 78 4.60 -3.55 -0.76
C PHE A 78 3.08 -3.43 -0.65
N VAL A 79 2.48 -2.48 -1.36
CA VAL A 79 1.03 -2.22 -1.30
C VAL A 79 0.34 -2.75 -2.55
N LEU A 80 -0.59 -3.69 -2.37
CA LEU A 80 -1.32 -4.33 -3.48
C LEU A 80 -2.35 -3.40 -4.15
N MET A 81 -2.78 -2.35 -3.45
CA MET A 81 -3.81 -1.39 -3.88
C MET A 81 -5.19 -2.02 -4.05
N GLY A 82 -5.53 -2.93 -3.15
CA GLY A 82 -6.83 -3.58 -3.13
C GLY A 82 -6.72 -5.06 -2.85
N ARG A 83 -7.89 -5.71 -2.96
CA ARG A 83 -8.10 -7.09 -2.56
C ARG A 83 -8.72 -7.91 -3.68
N LEU A 84 -8.31 -9.17 -3.77
CA LEU A 84 -9.06 -10.21 -4.47
C LEU A 84 -10.47 -10.27 -3.92
N SER A 85 -11.44 -10.03 -4.80
CA SER A 85 -12.86 -10.18 -4.52
C SER A 85 -13.53 -10.83 -5.72
N PRO A 86 -13.77 -12.15 -5.67
CA PRO A 86 -14.48 -12.85 -6.74
C PRO A 86 -15.89 -12.31 -6.98
N ILE A 87 -16.50 -11.71 -5.94
CA ILE A 87 -17.84 -11.11 -6.01
C ILE A 87 -17.80 -9.82 -6.84
N ASP A 88 -16.73 -9.03 -6.71
CA ASP A 88 -16.54 -7.78 -7.45
C ASP A 88 -15.80 -8.00 -8.79
N GLY A 89 -15.51 -9.25 -9.15
CA GLY A 89 -14.81 -9.61 -10.39
C GLY A 89 -13.32 -9.23 -10.42
N ILE A 90 -12.71 -8.90 -9.27
CA ILE A 90 -11.31 -8.44 -9.20
C ILE A 90 -10.38 -9.65 -9.23
N ALA A 91 -9.61 -9.78 -10.32
CA ALA A 91 -8.67 -10.86 -10.55
C ALA A 91 -7.26 -10.53 -10.00
N PRO A 92 -6.36 -11.52 -9.84
CA PRO A 92 -4.98 -11.30 -9.41
C PRO A 92 -4.19 -10.33 -10.30
N GLU A 93 -4.50 -10.33 -11.60
CA GLU A 93 -3.83 -9.52 -12.61
C GLU A 93 -4.20 -8.04 -12.51
N ASP A 94 -5.40 -7.74 -12.00
CA ASP A 94 -5.89 -6.37 -11.76
C ASP A 94 -5.26 -5.74 -10.50
N LEU A 95 -4.60 -6.57 -9.69
CA LEU A 95 -3.90 -6.15 -8.47
C LEU A 95 -2.42 -5.90 -8.75
N GLY A 96 -1.72 -5.30 -7.78
CA GLY A 96 -0.27 -5.13 -7.84
C GLY A 96 0.56 -6.42 -7.74
N ILE A 97 0.01 -7.59 -8.08
CA ILE A 97 0.70 -8.89 -7.98
C ILE A 97 1.82 -9.02 -9.02
N PRO A 98 1.65 -8.66 -10.31
CA PRO A 98 2.74 -8.73 -11.28
C PRO A 98 3.95 -7.89 -10.86
N ASP A 99 3.70 -6.67 -10.38
CA ASP A 99 4.73 -5.76 -9.87
C ASP A 99 5.40 -6.32 -8.61
N LEU A 100 4.64 -6.97 -7.72
CA LEU A 100 5.17 -7.63 -6.52
C LEU A 100 6.14 -8.74 -6.92
N LEU A 101 5.78 -9.58 -7.89
CA LEU A 101 6.63 -10.68 -8.33
C LEU A 101 7.92 -10.16 -8.98
N GLN A 102 7.83 -9.08 -9.76
CA GLN A 102 9.01 -8.41 -10.30
C GLN A 102 9.88 -7.85 -9.17
N TYR A 103 9.27 -7.23 -8.16
CA TYR A 103 9.98 -6.67 -7.03
C TYR A 103 10.69 -7.73 -6.19
N ILE A 104 10.03 -8.87 -5.94
CA ILE A 104 10.60 -10.02 -5.22
C ILE A 104 11.82 -10.59 -5.97
N LYS A 105 11.81 -10.60 -7.31
CA LYS A 105 12.97 -11.03 -8.11
C LYS A 105 14.17 -10.08 -7.98
N THR A 106 13.91 -8.79 -7.77
CA THR A 106 14.98 -7.78 -7.64
C THR A 106 15.62 -7.78 -6.26
N ILE A 107 14.88 -8.16 -5.20
CA ILE A 107 15.39 -8.19 -3.83
C ILE A 107 15.82 -9.60 -3.41
N ILE A 108 16.83 -9.70 -2.54
CA ILE A 108 17.20 -10.97 -1.90
C ILE A 108 16.22 -11.19 -0.73
N LEU A 109 15.02 -11.66 -1.05
CA LEU A 109 13.96 -11.90 -0.08
C LEU A 109 14.34 -13.07 0.84
N LYS A 110 14.51 -12.81 2.14
CA LYS A 110 14.69 -13.86 3.16
C LYS A 110 13.40 -14.16 3.89
N LYS A 111 12.56 -13.15 4.11
CA LYS A 111 11.35 -13.28 4.93
C LYS A 111 10.19 -12.48 4.38
N LEU A 112 9.06 -13.16 4.23
CA LEU A 112 7.77 -12.55 3.92
C LEU A 112 6.96 -12.38 5.21
N PHE A 113 6.46 -11.17 5.44
CA PHE A 113 5.61 -10.84 6.56
C PHE A 113 4.21 -10.47 6.08
N TRP A 114 3.20 -10.83 6.87
CA TRP A 114 1.81 -10.43 6.66
C TRP A 114 1.30 -9.81 7.96
N PRO A 115 0.69 -8.62 7.94
CA PRO A 115 0.23 -7.96 9.15
C PRO A 115 -0.84 -8.81 9.88
N PRO A 116 -0.79 -8.89 11.21
CA PRO A 116 -1.73 -9.71 12.00
C PRO A 116 -3.16 -9.14 12.02
N ALA A 117 -3.34 -7.87 11.66
CA ALA A 117 -4.58 -7.12 11.89
C ALA A 117 -5.62 -7.20 10.76
N GLN A 118 -5.53 -8.16 9.83
CA GLN A 118 -6.45 -8.24 8.70
C GLN A 118 -7.57 -9.29 8.90
N PRO A 119 -8.86 -8.90 9.02
CA PRO A 119 -9.96 -9.83 9.26
C PRO A 119 -10.46 -10.61 8.02
N LEU A 120 -9.90 -10.41 6.82
CA LEU A 120 -10.32 -11.03 5.55
C LEU A 120 -9.07 -11.15 4.65
N ARG A 121 -8.68 -12.24 3.98
CA ARG A 121 -9.18 -13.61 3.77
C ARG A 121 -7.95 -14.51 3.56
N VAL A 122 -7.95 -15.69 4.21
CA VAL A 122 -7.00 -16.80 4.00
C VAL A 122 -6.75 -17.09 2.51
N MET A 123 -7.74 -16.82 1.65
CA MET A 123 -7.69 -16.98 0.21
C MET A 123 -6.61 -16.15 -0.48
N GLN A 124 -6.43 -14.86 -0.15
CA GLN A 124 -5.35 -14.06 -0.75
C GLN A 124 -3.98 -14.53 -0.30
N ARG A 125 -3.84 -14.82 0.99
CA ARG A 125 -2.59 -15.32 1.54
C ARG A 125 -2.21 -16.65 0.90
N LEU A 126 -3.16 -17.57 0.72
CA LEU A 126 -2.97 -18.84 0.01
C LEU A 126 -2.69 -18.64 -1.48
N THR A 127 -3.40 -17.75 -2.17
CA THR A 127 -3.17 -17.47 -3.59
C THR A 127 -1.81 -16.85 -3.81
N LEU A 128 -1.44 -15.83 -3.03
CA LEU A 128 -0.11 -15.21 -3.08
C LEU A 128 0.99 -16.20 -2.70
N LEU A 129 0.81 -17.01 -1.65
CA LEU A 129 1.77 -18.06 -1.29
C LEU A 129 1.90 -19.11 -2.41
N LYS A 130 0.80 -19.54 -3.02
CA LYS A 130 0.84 -20.48 -4.15
C LYS A 130 1.55 -19.89 -5.36
N ILE A 131 1.30 -18.62 -5.68
CA ILE A 131 1.95 -17.93 -6.79
C ILE A 131 3.46 -17.76 -6.51
N ILE A 132 3.83 -17.39 -5.29
CA ILE A 132 5.24 -17.19 -4.88
C ILE A 132 5.99 -18.53 -4.79
N LEU A 133 5.34 -19.61 -4.31
CA LEU A 133 5.93 -20.95 -4.18
C LEU A 133 5.93 -21.76 -5.49
N ALA A 134 5.16 -21.36 -6.49
CA ALA A 134 5.13 -21.99 -7.82
C ALA A 134 6.22 -21.44 -8.78
N MET A 135 7.09 -20.56 -8.29
CA MET A 135 8.32 -20.08 -8.95
C MET A 135 9.54 -20.81 -8.43
#